data_AF-A0A6N9EUY1-F1
#
_entry.id   AF-A0A6N9EUY1-F1
#
_cell.length_a   1.000
_cell.length_b   1.000
_cell.length_c   1.000
_cell.angle_alpha   90.00
_cell.angle_beta   90.00
_cell.angle_gamma   90.00
#
_symmetry.space_group_name_H-M   'P 1'
#
loop_
_entity.id
_entity.type
_entity.pdbx_description
1 polymer ?
#
loop_
_entity_poly.entity_id
_entity_poly.type
_entity_poly.pdbx_seq_one_letter_code
_entity_poly.pdbx_strand_id
1 'polypeptide(L)'
;MTVRSSHRRFPAFYRRRLGVLGLLLAIAVAAASGPAAAQSDEEIIDQSKRIIESREANRKELQRVAEDATENLDAATAEAADLIDALNKAQAAVDAQQTALNEAERAVADAETIVAEAETRIVELEAELVSTQEGLLKAVVESYVSFQAPTGTLSVLGADPWENAREEALAGFATGSGIDDLDDLRRLGEELERWRLQVTEAAAEAETRRREANLVLADLLEAVDREAALSVEAEARVDRRLVEVQLIRQQDAELAAEIEAAEREIVEALARQRAAEEARRRAEEEARRKAEEEARRRAEEAGRAEEPVATVGPDGVNFTLVWVRGYEVNSQIADDVDGLVAALEAEGFDMGGWGYRNHQEQINLRRGNCGTSEWAIWQQPSSTCRPPTARPGRSNHEKGLAIDFTESGRLITSRSSAVFQALQRLAPQFGLINLPSEPWHWSVDGR
;
A
#
# COMPACT_ATOMS: atom_id res chain seq x y z
N MET A 1 4.79 -56.88 26.95
CA MET A 1 5.96 -56.43 26.16
C MET A 1 6.42 -55.10 26.71
N THR A 2 7.64 -55.10 27.22
CA THR A 2 8.47 -53.94 27.58
C THR A 2 8.48 -52.86 26.51
N VAL A 3 8.51 -51.58 26.91
CA VAL A 3 9.58 -50.60 26.57
C VAL A 3 9.15 -49.14 26.86
N ARG A 4 9.97 -48.50 27.69
CA ARG A 4 10.39 -47.07 27.76
C ARG A 4 9.38 -45.95 28.03
N SER A 5 9.49 -45.45 29.26
CA SER A 5 9.36 -44.03 29.61
C SER A 5 10.37 -43.19 28.82
N SER A 6 9.87 -42.18 28.10
CA SER A 6 10.69 -41.19 27.40
C SER A 6 10.60 -39.85 28.13
N HIS A 7 11.72 -39.44 28.72
CA HIS A 7 11.97 -38.08 29.18
C HIS A 7 11.85 -37.11 28.00
N ARG A 8 10.92 -36.17 28.06
CA ARG A 8 10.94 -34.96 27.23
C ARG A 8 11.65 -33.84 27.99
N ARG A 9 12.80 -33.45 27.43
CA ARG A 9 13.58 -32.27 27.78
C ARG A 9 12.80 -31.01 27.39
N PHE A 10 12.60 -30.11 28.33
CA PHE A 10 12.24 -28.72 28.04
C PHE A 10 13.49 -27.95 27.58
N PRO A 11 13.37 -27.04 26.60
CA PRO A 11 14.49 -26.18 26.20
C PRO A 11 14.80 -25.14 27.28
N ALA A 12 16.10 -24.93 27.49
CA ALA A 12 16.65 -23.97 28.43
C ALA A 12 16.36 -22.53 28.00
N PHE A 13 15.57 -21.80 28.79
CA PHE A 13 15.55 -20.34 28.73
C PHE A 13 16.83 -19.78 29.34
N TYR A 14 17.61 -19.12 28.49
CA TYR A 14 18.74 -18.27 28.85
C TYR A 14 18.26 -17.16 29.79
N ARG A 15 18.51 -17.29 31.10
CA ARG A 15 18.45 -16.17 32.04
C ARG A 15 19.71 -15.32 31.84
N ARG A 16 19.62 -14.28 30.99
CA ARG A 16 20.55 -13.16 31.06
C ARG A 16 20.29 -12.41 32.36
N ARG A 17 21.22 -12.57 33.31
CA ARG A 17 21.35 -11.70 34.48
C ARG A 17 21.72 -10.31 33.96
N LEU A 18 20.78 -9.36 34.02
CA LEU A 18 21.09 -7.94 33.98
C LEU A 18 21.07 -7.44 35.41
N GLY A 19 22.21 -6.90 35.83
CA GLY A 19 22.44 -6.39 37.18
C GLY A 19 21.54 -5.19 37.45
N VAL A 20 20.71 -5.32 38.46
CA VAL A 20 20.01 -4.22 39.12
C VAL A 20 21.06 -3.49 39.96
N LEU A 21 21.53 -2.34 39.48
CA LEU A 21 22.28 -1.39 40.29
C LEU A 21 21.25 -0.50 40.99
N GLY A 22 20.68 -1.01 42.08
CA GLY A 22 19.84 -0.24 42.99
C GLY A 22 20.72 0.63 43.86
N LEU A 23 20.73 1.94 43.62
CA LEU A 23 21.38 2.91 44.49
C LEU A 23 20.39 3.26 45.62
N LEU A 24 20.44 2.48 46.70
CA LEU A 24 19.81 2.81 47.98
C LEU A 24 20.67 3.88 48.66
N LEU A 25 20.21 5.13 48.69
CA LEU A 25 20.82 6.17 49.51
C LEU A 25 20.19 6.11 50.90
N ALA A 26 20.81 5.34 51.79
CA ALA A 26 20.51 5.39 53.22
C ALA A 26 21.28 6.58 53.82
N ILE A 27 20.58 7.58 54.33
CA ILE A 27 21.17 8.62 55.16
C ILE A 27 21.35 8.00 56.56
N ALA A 28 22.59 7.61 56.87
CA ALA A 28 23.00 7.23 58.22
C ALA A 28 23.96 8.29 58.76
N VAL A 29 23.53 9.01 59.78
CA VAL A 29 24.42 9.86 60.58
C VAL A 29 25.04 8.99 61.68
N ALA A 30 26.33 8.65 61.56
CA ALA A 30 27.26 8.51 62.70
C ALA A 30 28.72 8.24 62.25
N ALA A 31 29.61 9.04 62.83
CA ALA A 31 31.07 9.10 62.74
C ALA A 31 31.86 7.78 62.65
N ALA A 32 32.79 7.68 61.69
CA ALA A 32 34.07 6.98 61.83
C ALA A 32 35.11 7.47 60.79
N SER A 33 36.32 7.69 61.27
CA SER A 33 37.45 8.39 60.65
C SER A 33 38.19 7.57 59.58
N GLY A 34 38.28 8.12 58.36
CA GLY A 34 39.17 7.70 57.27
C GLY A 34 39.11 8.74 56.13
N PRO A 35 40.18 8.99 55.35
CA PRO A 35 40.19 10.07 54.37
C PRO A 35 39.44 9.62 53.10
N ALA A 36 38.11 9.69 53.15
CA ALA A 36 37.30 9.86 51.96
C ALA A 36 37.38 11.35 51.58
N ALA A 37 37.58 11.64 50.30
CA ALA A 37 37.49 13.00 49.79
C ALA A 37 36.10 13.56 50.14
N ALA A 38 36.05 14.46 51.12
CA ALA A 38 34.83 15.12 51.53
C ALA A 38 34.44 16.11 50.43
N GLN A 39 33.49 15.73 49.58
CA GLN A 39 32.67 16.74 48.90
C GLN A 39 32.00 17.58 49.99
N SER A 40 32.01 18.91 49.85
CA SER A 40 31.34 19.76 50.83
C SER A 40 29.83 19.49 50.82
N ASP A 41 29.14 19.67 51.94
CA ASP A 41 27.68 19.54 52.02
C ASP A 41 26.97 20.39 50.95
N GLU A 42 27.57 21.52 50.57
CA GLU A 42 27.11 22.41 49.50
C GLU A 42 27.25 21.79 48.10
N GLU A 43 28.34 21.07 47.80
CA GLU A 43 28.49 20.33 46.54
C GLU A 43 27.47 19.18 46.42
N ILE A 44 27.16 18.50 47.53
CA ILE A 44 26.19 17.40 47.57
C ILE A 44 24.76 17.93 47.33
N ILE A 45 24.40 19.05 47.94
CA ILE A 45 23.11 19.72 47.75
C ILE A 45 22.96 20.22 46.31
N ASP A 46 23.99 20.86 45.75
CA ASP A 46 23.99 21.38 44.38
C ASP A 46 23.91 20.24 43.33
N GLN A 47 24.62 19.14 43.57
CA GLN A 47 24.54 17.94 42.74
C GLN A 47 23.14 17.30 42.80
N SER A 48 22.52 17.24 43.98
CA SER A 48 21.16 16.69 44.16
C SER A 48 20.10 17.54 43.45
N LYS A 49 20.20 18.87 43.55
CA LYS A 49 19.32 19.81 42.82
C LYS A 49 19.41 19.62 41.31
N ARG A 50 20.64 19.55 40.77
CA ARG A 50 20.85 19.30 39.32
C ARG A 50 20.24 17.98 38.86
N ILE A 51 20.30 16.93 39.67
CA ILE A 51 19.70 15.63 39.34
C ILE A 51 18.17 15.74 39.29
N ILE A 52 17.55 16.41 40.27
CA ILE A 52 16.10 16.60 40.32
C ILE A 52 15.63 17.43 39.11
N GLU A 53 16.29 18.56 38.84
CA GLU A 53 15.98 19.43 37.70
C GLU A 53 16.15 18.68 36.37
N SER A 54 17.21 17.89 36.23
CA SER A 54 17.44 17.07 35.04
C SER A 54 16.37 16.01 34.85
N ARG A 55 15.90 15.36 35.93
CA ARG A 55 14.82 14.37 35.87
C ARG A 55 13.49 15.03 35.49
N GLU A 56 13.17 16.17 36.07
CA GLU A 56 11.97 16.92 35.73
C GLU A 56 11.99 17.39 34.26
N ALA A 57 13.13 17.90 33.79
CA ALA A 57 13.31 18.30 32.40
C ALA A 57 13.14 17.13 31.43
N ASN A 58 13.76 15.98 31.72
CA ASN A 58 13.60 14.76 30.91
C ASN A 58 12.15 14.30 30.85
N ARG A 59 11.42 14.34 31.97
CA ARG A 59 10.00 13.99 32.01
C ARG A 59 9.17 14.92 31.12
N LYS A 60 9.35 16.24 31.27
CA LYS A 60 8.64 17.24 30.45
C LYS A 60 8.97 17.10 28.96
N GLU A 61 10.21 16.76 28.64
CA GLU A 61 10.62 16.50 27.26
C GLU A 61 9.96 15.24 26.70
N LEU A 62 9.97 14.12 27.43
CA LEU A 62 9.29 12.88 27.02
C LEU A 62 7.79 13.10 26.81
N GLN A 63 7.16 13.87 27.70
CA GLN A 63 5.76 14.26 27.57
C GLN A 63 5.52 15.08 26.30
N ARG A 64 6.34 16.09 26.02
CA ARG A 64 6.26 16.85 24.77
C ARG A 64 6.45 16.00 23.52
N VAL A 65 7.42 15.10 23.54
CA VAL A 65 7.69 14.20 22.41
C VAL A 65 6.50 13.26 22.18
N ALA A 66 5.84 12.79 23.25
CA ALA A 66 4.63 11.98 23.13
C ALA A 66 3.42 12.81 22.64
N GLU A 67 3.27 14.05 23.10
CA GLU A 67 2.24 14.99 22.63
C GLU A 67 2.40 15.29 21.14
N ASP A 68 3.60 15.67 20.71
CA ASP A 68 3.89 15.97 19.29
C ASP A 68 3.67 14.75 18.38
N ALA A 69 4.02 13.56 18.88
CA ALA A 69 3.82 12.30 18.16
C ALA A 69 2.33 11.88 18.06
N THR A 70 1.46 12.42 18.92
CA THR A 70 0.03 12.07 18.95
C THR A 70 -0.86 13.14 18.32
N GLU A 71 -0.62 14.43 18.56
CA GLU A 71 -1.46 15.53 18.04
C GLU A 71 -1.47 15.61 16.51
N ASN A 72 -0.33 15.34 15.87
CA ASN A 72 -0.19 15.48 14.41
C ASN A 72 -0.50 14.19 13.64
N LEU A 73 -0.84 13.10 14.36
CA LEU A 73 -1.01 11.80 13.76
C LEU A 73 -2.49 11.48 13.53
N ASP A 74 -2.91 11.47 12.27
CA ASP A 74 -4.19 10.85 11.91
C ASP A 74 -4.01 9.33 11.87
N ALA A 75 -4.42 8.65 12.95
CA ALA A 75 -4.33 7.19 13.07
C ALA A 75 -5.04 6.45 11.92
N ALA A 76 -6.03 7.06 11.25
CA ALA A 76 -6.71 6.43 10.12
C ALA A 76 -5.85 6.37 8.86
N THR A 77 -4.98 7.36 8.64
CA THR A 77 -4.23 7.56 7.39
C THR A 77 -2.72 7.42 7.52
N ALA A 78 -2.16 7.56 8.72
CA ALA A 78 -0.73 7.46 8.99
C ALA A 78 -0.11 6.13 8.51
N GLU A 79 1.19 6.06 8.32
CA GLU A 79 1.84 4.77 8.06
C GLU A 79 1.76 3.86 9.30
N ALA A 80 1.74 2.54 9.09
CA ALA A 80 1.64 1.58 10.19
C ALA A 80 2.84 1.69 11.16
N ALA A 81 4.02 2.00 10.63
CA ALA A 81 5.24 2.21 11.42
C ALA A 81 5.12 3.44 12.33
N ASP A 82 4.57 4.54 11.81
CA ASP A 82 4.40 5.79 12.55
C ASP A 82 3.38 5.63 13.68
N LEU A 83 2.28 4.91 13.43
CA LEU A 83 1.29 4.59 14.46
C LEU A 83 1.87 3.71 15.58
N ILE A 84 2.70 2.72 15.23
CA ILE A 84 3.39 1.89 16.23
C ILE A 84 4.40 2.73 17.04
N ASP A 85 5.15 3.62 16.39
CA ASP A 85 6.09 4.51 17.06
C ASP A 85 5.37 5.46 18.04
N ALA A 86 4.23 6.04 17.62
CA ALA A 86 3.40 6.89 18.47
C ALA A 86 2.82 6.12 19.68
N LEU A 87 2.31 4.90 19.48
CA LEU A 87 1.84 4.04 20.58
C LEU A 87 2.96 3.72 21.58
N ASN A 88 4.16 3.38 21.09
CA ASN A 88 5.31 3.11 21.94
C ASN A 88 5.75 4.35 22.74
N LYS A 89 5.71 5.54 22.11
CA LYS A 89 6.02 6.82 22.78
C LYS A 89 4.97 7.17 23.83
N ALA A 90 3.69 6.95 23.55
CA ALA A 90 2.61 7.16 24.52
C ALA A 90 2.77 6.23 25.74
N GLN A 91 3.01 4.94 25.52
CA GLN A 91 3.31 3.98 26.61
C GLN A 91 4.54 4.41 27.41
N ALA A 92 5.63 4.81 26.75
CA ALA A 92 6.84 5.26 27.41
C ALA A 92 6.62 6.52 28.27
N ALA A 93 5.74 7.42 27.84
CA ALA A 93 5.34 8.58 28.62
C ALA A 93 4.55 8.18 29.88
N VAL A 94 3.59 7.25 29.76
CA VAL A 94 2.83 6.72 30.90
C VAL A 94 3.76 6.04 31.91
N ASP A 95 4.68 5.18 31.45
CA ASP A 95 5.65 4.50 32.32
C ASP A 95 6.56 5.50 33.07
N ALA A 96 6.99 6.56 32.37
CA ALA A 96 7.78 7.63 32.95
C ALA A 96 7.00 8.40 34.02
N GLN A 97 5.73 8.74 33.75
CA GLN A 97 4.89 9.45 34.72
C GLN A 97 4.54 8.60 35.93
N GLN A 98 4.28 7.30 35.74
CA GLN A 98 4.05 6.37 36.86
C GLN A 98 5.28 6.27 37.76
N THR A 99 6.47 6.23 37.15
CA THR A 99 7.73 6.24 37.90
C THR A 99 7.89 7.54 38.69
N ALA A 100 7.59 8.68 38.07
CA ALA A 100 7.65 9.99 38.72
C ALA A 100 6.64 10.12 39.87
N LEU A 101 5.43 9.58 39.72
CA LEU A 101 4.43 9.56 40.79
C LEU A 101 4.92 8.73 41.98
N ASN A 102 5.46 7.54 41.73
CA ASN A 102 6.03 6.69 42.78
C ASN A 102 7.19 7.38 43.52
N GLU A 103 8.02 8.18 42.82
CA GLU A 103 9.07 8.98 43.45
C GLU A 103 8.49 10.14 44.28
N ALA A 104 7.48 10.83 43.78
CA ALA A 104 6.81 11.93 44.48
C ALA A 104 6.08 11.44 45.74
N GLU A 105 5.40 10.30 45.68
CA GLU A 105 4.74 9.67 46.84
C GLU A 105 5.74 9.28 47.93
N ARG A 106 6.93 8.78 47.55
CA ARG A 106 8.00 8.50 48.52
C ARG A 106 8.49 9.79 49.16
N ALA A 107 8.70 10.86 48.39
CA ALA A 107 9.13 12.16 48.93
C ALA A 107 8.08 12.75 49.89
N VAL A 108 6.78 12.56 49.62
CA VAL A 108 5.71 12.90 50.57
C VAL A 108 5.83 12.09 51.86
N ALA A 109 5.98 10.77 51.76
CA ALA A 109 6.10 9.90 52.94
C ALA A 109 7.35 10.22 53.79
N ASP A 110 8.48 10.54 53.15
CA ASP A 110 9.71 10.95 53.83
C ASP A 110 9.50 12.29 54.56
N ALA A 111 8.85 13.27 53.91
CA ALA A 111 8.55 14.57 54.53
C ALA A 111 7.56 14.44 55.71
N GLU A 112 6.52 13.61 55.57
CA GLU A 112 5.57 13.31 56.65
C GLU A 112 6.24 12.59 57.83
N THR A 113 7.25 11.75 57.57
CA THR A 113 8.05 11.11 58.62
C THR A 113 8.83 12.15 59.42
N ILE A 114 9.46 13.13 58.76
CA ILE A 114 10.18 14.23 59.44
C ILE A 114 9.23 15.04 60.32
N VAL A 115 8.00 15.32 59.86
CA VAL A 115 6.98 15.99 60.67
C VAL A 115 6.64 15.17 61.90
N ALA A 116 6.38 13.87 61.76
CA ALA A 116 6.04 12.99 62.87
C ALA A 116 7.19 12.86 63.90
N GLU A 117 8.44 12.79 63.44
CA GLU A 117 9.63 12.78 64.31
C GLU A 117 9.76 14.09 65.09
N ALA A 118 9.56 15.25 64.43
CA ALA A 118 9.57 16.55 65.09
C ALA A 118 8.45 16.71 66.11
N GLU A 119 7.23 16.28 65.80
CA GLU A 119 6.10 16.27 66.73
C GLU A 119 6.39 15.38 67.95
N THR A 120 6.98 14.21 67.74
CA THR A 120 7.39 13.31 68.84
C THR A 120 8.41 14.00 69.75
N ARG A 121 9.42 14.65 69.17
CA ARG A 121 10.44 15.37 69.96
C ARG A 121 9.86 16.54 70.75
N ILE A 122 8.87 17.25 70.20
CA ILE A 122 8.15 18.31 70.92
C ILE A 122 7.46 17.73 72.17
N VAL A 123 6.76 16.60 72.03
CA VAL A 123 6.09 15.94 73.16
C VAL A 123 7.09 15.51 74.23
N GLU A 124 8.22 14.94 73.83
CA GLU A 124 9.30 14.57 74.76
C GLU A 124 9.86 15.80 75.51
N LEU A 125 10.15 16.88 74.80
CA LEU A 125 10.65 18.14 75.38
C LEU A 125 9.65 18.77 76.34
N GLU A 126 8.36 18.74 76.02
CA GLU A 126 7.30 19.23 76.91
C GLU A 126 7.23 18.39 78.19
N ALA A 127 7.40 17.07 78.11
CA ALA A 127 7.45 16.19 79.28
C ALA A 127 8.72 16.41 80.12
N GLU A 128 9.89 16.55 79.48
CA GLU A 128 11.15 16.90 80.16
C GLU A 128 11.02 18.24 80.89
N LEU A 129 10.43 19.25 80.25
CA LEU A 129 10.23 20.58 80.83
C LEU A 129 9.31 20.55 82.05
N VAL A 130 8.20 19.81 82.00
CA VAL A 130 7.32 19.61 83.17
C VAL A 130 8.07 18.88 84.29
N SER A 131 8.81 17.83 83.98
CA SER A 131 9.60 17.08 84.98
C SER A 131 10.65 17.97 85.67
N THR A 132 11.38 18.80 84.92
CA THR A 132 12.37 19.73 85.48
C THR A 132 11.71 20.82 86.33
N GLN A 133 10.53 21.32 85.93
CA GLN A 133 9.75 22.26 86.75
C GLN A 133 9.30 21.65 88.09
N GLU A 134 8.84 20.40 88.08
CA GLU A 134 8.47 19.68 89.30
C GLU A 134 9.68 19.45 90.22
N GLY A 135 10.84 19.11 89.64
CA GLY A 135 12.11 18.99 90.36
C GLY A 135 12.51 20.29 91.06
N LEU A 136 12.49 21.40 90.32
CA LEU A 136 12.78 22.74 90.85
C LEU A 136 11.79 23.14 91.96
N LEU A 137 10.49 22.92 91.76
CA LEU A 137 9.47 23.20 92.78
C LEU A 137 9.72 22.40 94.06
N LYS A 138 10.05 21.11 93.93
CA LYS A 138 10.36 20.25 95.07
C LYS A 138 11.59 20.76 95.82
N ALA A 139 12.66 21.13 95.13
CA ALA A 139 13.87 21.68 95.74
C ALA A 139 13.59 23.00 96.49
N VAL A 140 12.77 23.89 95.91
CA VAL A 140 12.35 25.15 96.54
C VAL A 140 11.49 24.89 97.78
N VAL A 141 10.51 23.99 97.71
CA VAL A 141 9.66 23.62 98.85
C VAL A 141 10.48 22.96 99.95
N GLU A 142 11.40 22.06 99.62
CA GLU A 142 12.29 21.39 100.58
C GLU A 142 13.18 22.41 101.30
N SER A 143 13.78 23.36 100.57
CA SER A 143 14.56 24.47 101.13
C SER A 143 13.72 25.40 102.03
N TYR A 144 12.47 25.68 101.66
CA TYR A 144 11.57 26.52 102.47
C TYR A 144 11.04 25.80 103.72
N VAL A 145 10.74 24.50 103.63
CA VAL A 145 10.24 23.70 104.75
C VAL A 145 11.36 23.38 105.73
N SER A 146 12.58 23.10 105.25
CA SER A 146 13.75 22.91 106.12
C SER A 146 14.04 24.18 106.95
N PHE A 147 13.76 25.37 106.39
CA PHE A 147 13.81 26.65 107.09
C PHE A 147 12.75 26.80 108.21
N GLN A 148 11.63 26.06 108.18
CA GLN A 148 10.52 26.17 109.15
C GLN A 148 10.41 24.99 110.14
N ALA A 149 11.14 23.88 109.93
CA ALA A 149 10.99 22.68 110.74
C ALA A 149 11.74 22.76 112.10
N PRO A 150 11.11 22.39 113.24
CA PRO A 150 11.78 22.35 114.56
C PRO A 150 12.85 21.26 114.71
N THR A 151 12.99 20.38 113.71
CA THR A 151 13.84 19.19 113.71
C THR A 151 14.73 19.13 112.46
N GLY A 152 15.04 20.27 111.85
CA GLY A 152 16.18 20.35 110.93
C GLY A 152 17.48 20.06 111.67
N THR A 153 18.56 19.78 110.94
CA THR A 153 19.95 19.57 111.41
C THR A 153 20.50 20.65 112.36
N LEU A 154 19.74 21.73 112.59
CA LEU A 154 19.91 22.73 113.65
C LEU A 154 19.63 22.24 115.08
N SER A 155 19.24 20.98 115.30
CA SER A 155 19.23 20.42 116.66
C SER A 155 20.64 20.21 117.25
N VAL A 156 21.71 20.38 116.47
CA VAL A 156 23.10 20.24 116.95
C VAL A 156 23.86 21.58 116.86
N LEU A 157 23.56 22.44 117.83
CA LEU A 157 24.45 23.38 118.53
C LEU A 157 25.49 24.18 117.70
N GLY A 158 25.14 25.44 117.40
CA GLY A 158 26.05 26.53 117.02
C GLY A 158 25.38 27.89 117.19
N ALA A 159 26.15 28.95 117.45
CA ALA A 159 25.64 30.30 117.69
C ALA A 159 24.89 30.82 116.45
N ASP A 160 23.67 31.30 116.69
CA ASP A 160 22.68 31.76 115.71
C ASP A 160 22.15 30.69 114.72
N PRO A 161 20.97 30.11 115.02
CA PRO A 161 20.24 29.23 114.10
C PRO A 161 19.97 29.84 112.72
N TRP A 162 19.91 31.18 112.61
CA TRP A 162 19.68 31.88 111.36
C TRP A 162 20.91 31.94 110.44
N GLU A 163 22.12 31.79 111.00
CA GLU A 163 23.38 31.80 110.25
C GLU A 163 23.63 30.44 109.58
N ASN A 164 23.48 29.33 110.31
CA ASN A 164 23.63 27.98 109.76
C ASN A 164 22.58 27.64 108.69
N ALA A 165 21.32 28.04 108.89
CA ALA A 165 20.28 27.87 107.87
C ALA A 165 20.58 28.67 106.59
N ARG A 166 21.18 29.86 106.74
CA ARG A 166 21.63 30.67 105.62
C ARG A 166 22.82 30.02 104.92
N GLU A 167 23.78 29.46 105.65
CA GLU A 167 24.90 28.72 105.07
C GLU A 167 24.47 27.44 104.35
N GLU A 168 23.50 26.67 104.87
CA GLU A 168 23.02 25.44 104.22
C GLU A 168 22.15 25.72 102.98
N ALA A 169 21.29 26.74 103.02
CA ALA A 169 20.54 27.19 101.84
C ALA A 169 21.48 27.80 100.77
N LEU A 170 22.50 28.56 101.20
CA LEU A 170 23.55 29.04 100.31
C LEU A 170 24.44 27.89 99.82
N ALA A 171 24.65 26.82 100.60
CA ALA A 171 25.38 25.62 100.17
C ALA A 171 24.59 24.84 99.13
N GLY A 172 23.26 24.69 99.28
CA GLY A 172 22.39 24.12 98.24
C GLY A 172 22.42 24.92 96.93
N PHE A 173 22.40 26.26 97.03
CA PHE A 173 22.62 27.15 95.88
C PHE A 173 24.06 27.09 95.33
N ALA A 174 25.06 26.91 96.20
CA ALA A 174 26.47 26.83 95.83
C ALA A 174 26.87 25.44 95.30
N THR A 175 26.09 24.39 95.56
CA THR A 175 26.27 23.04 95.00
C THR A 175 25.78 22.89 93.56
N GLY A 176 25.36 23.97 92.91
CA GLY A 176 25.05 24.02 91.47
C GLY A 176 23.63 23.59 91.10
N SER A 177 23.07 22.58 91.76
CA SER A 177 21.84 21.88 91.34
C SER A 177 20.64 22.79 90.99
N GLY A 178 20.33 23.83 91.78
CA GLY A 178 19.18 24.70 91.48
C GLY A 178 19.44 25.75 90.39
N ILE A 179 20.71 26.12 90.16
CA ILE A 179 21.11 26.98 89.03
C ILE A 179 21.14 26.13 87.75
N ASP A 180 21.61 24.90 87.85
CA ASP A 180 21.64 23.93 86.75
C ASP A 180 20.22 23.64 86.23
N ASP A 181 19.24 23.42 87.12
CA ASP A 181 17.83 23.21 86.74
C ASP A 181 17.22 24.44 86.03
N LEU A 182 17.57 25.66 86.46
CA LEU A 182 17.09 26.90 85.82
C LEU A 182 17.71 27.10 84.43
N ASP A 183 18.98 26.76 84.27
CA ASP A 183 19.66 26.81 82.97
C ASP A 183 19.14 25.71 82.03
N ASP A 184 18.83 24.52 82.56
CA ASP A 184 18.17 23.46 81.82
C ASP A 184 16.75 23.84 81.37
N LEU A 185 15.95 24.49 82.22
CA LEU A 185 14.63 25.00 81.82
C LEU A 185 14.72 26.01 80.67
N ARG A 186 15.71 26.91 80.69
CA ARG A 186 15.95 27.84 79.57
C ARG A 186 16.35 27.09 78.31
N ARG A 187 17.31 26.17 78.42
CA ARG A 187 17.79 25.35 77.30
C ARG A 187 16.66 24.53 76.67
N LEU A 188 15.84 23.87 77.49
CA LEU A 188 14.69 23.08 77.04
C LEU A 188 13.60 23.96 76.40
N GLY A 189 13.34 25.15 76.97
CA GLY A 189 12.41 26.12 76.39
C GLY A 189 12.86 26.60 75.01
N GLU A 190 14.13 26.98 74.87
CA GLU A 190 14.73 27.39 73.60
C GLU A 190 14.76 26.23 72.57
N GLU A 191 15.04 25.00 73.02
CA GLU A 191 14.99 23.81 72.17
C GLU A 191 13.56 23.53 71.70
N LEU A 192 12.57 23.62 72.58
CA LEU A 192 11.16 23.45 72.24
C LEU A 192 10.67 24.49 71.24
N GLU A 193 11.03 25.77 71.42
CA GLU A 193 10.70 26.83 70.47
C GLU A 193 11.33 26.57 69.08
N ARG A 194 12.58 26.12 69.03
CA ARG A 194 13.24 25.73 67.77
C ARG A 194 12.53 24.56 67.09
N TRP A 195 12.17 23.52 67.82
CA TRP A 195 11.43 22.37 67.25
C TRP A 195 10.02 22.76 66.80
N ARG A 196 9.34 23.65 67.52
CA ARG A 196 8.03 24.20 67.09
C ARG A 196 8.14 24.97 65.77
N LEU A 197 9.21 25.73 65.56
CA LEU A 197 9.47 26.35 64.25
C LEU A 197 9.74 25.28 63.19
N GLN A 198 10.63 24.33 63.49
CA GLN A 198 11.03 23.26 62.56
C GLN A 198 9.84 22.39 62.12
N VAL A 199 8.90 22.06 63.01
CA VAL A 199 7.70 21.28 62.62
C VAL A 199 6.78 22.10 61.70
N THR A 200 6.66 23.42 61.89
CA THR A 200 5.86 24.25 60.99
C THR A 200 6.48 24.35 59.59
N GLU A 201 7.80 24.45 59.50
CA GLU A 201 8.53 24.45 58.24
C GLU A 201 8.46 23.08 57.56
N ALA A 202 8.66 21.99 58.31
CA ALA A 202 8.54 20.62 57.79
C ALA A 202 7.11 20.31 57.32
N ALA A 203 6.08 20.77 58.03
CA ALA A 203 4.69 20.61 57.62
C ALA A 203 4.37 21.38 56.33
N ALA A 204 4.92 22.60 56.17
CA ALA A 204 4.78 23.39 54.95
C ALA A 204 5.49 22.72 53.75
N GLU A 205 6.66 22.12 53.97
CA GLU A 205 7.39 21.33 52.97
C GLU A 205 6.59 20.08 52.58
N ALA A 206 6.08 19.30 53.54
CA ALA A 206 5.25 18.12 53.28
C ALA A 206 4.00 18.48 52.46
N GLU A 207 3.35 19.61 52.74
CA GLU A 207 2.21 20.09 51.96
C GLU A 207 2.60 20.55 50.55
N THR A 208 3.80 21.09 50.38
CA THR A 208 4.35 21.41 49.05
C THR A 208 4.59 20.13 48.26
N ARG A 209 5.19 19.09 48.87
CA ARG A 209 5.36 17.76 48.26
C ARG A 209 4.05 17.11 47.88
N ARG A 210 3.01 17.21 48.72
CA ARG A 210 1.67 16.69 48.39
C ARG A 210 1.08 17.38 47.16
N ARG A 211 1.23 18.71 47.07
CA ARG A 211 0.80 19.47 45.89
C ARG A 211 1.58 19.08 44.63
N GLU A 212 2.89 18.89 44.74
CA GLU A 212 3.72 18.37 43.64
C GLU A 212 3.25 16.98 43.18
N ALA A 213 3.04 16.04 44.11
CA ALA A 213 2.56 14.69 43.79
C ALA A 213 1.19 14.71 43.09
N ASN A 214 0.27 15.58 43.53
CA ASN A 214 -1.03 15.74 42.88
C ASN A 214 -0.93 16.29 41.45
N LEU A 215 0.03 17.17 41.16
CA LEU A 215 0.29 17.63 39.80
C LEU A 215 0.82 16.49 38.93
N VAL A 216 1.75 15.69 39.44
CA VAL A 216 2.28 14.52 38.73
C VAL A 216 1.19 13.48 38.47
N LEU A 217 0.27 13.28 39.42
CA LEU A 217 -0.89 12.42 39.22
C LEU A 217 -1.80 12.93 38.10
N ALA A 218 -2.05 14.25 38.04
CA ALA A 218 -2.83 14.84 36.95
C ALA A 218 -2.15 14.61 35.59
N ASP A 219 -0.83 14.83 35.49
CA ASP A 219 -0.05 14.57 34.28
C ASP A 219 -0.11 13.09 33.86
N LEU A 220 -0.06 12.16 34.83
CA LEU A 220 -0.19 10.73 34.57
C LEU A 220 -1.57 10.38 34.00
N LEU A 221 -2.65 10.90 34.59
CA LEU A 221 -4.01 10.65 34.11
C LEU A 221 -4.18 11.17 32.68
N GLU A 222 -3.64 12.34 32.38
CA GLU A 222 -3.67 12.90 31.03
C GLU A 222 -2.89 12.03 30.02
N ALA A 223 -1.72 11.52 30.41
CA ALA A 223 -0.94 10.61 29.58
C ALA A 223 -1.68 9.29 29.31
N VAL A 224 -2.35 8.72 30.32
CA VAL A 224 -3.16 7.50 30.20
C VAL A 224 -4.36 7.72 29.28
N ASP A 225 -5.06 8.84 29.41
CA ASP A 225 -6.21 9.18 28.55
C ASP A 225 -5.77 9.30 27.08
N ARG A 226 -4.60 9.91 26.82
CA ARG A 226 -4.02 10.01 25.47
C ARG A 226 -3.62 8.65 24.90
N GLU A 227 -2.98 7.79 25.68
CA GLU A 227 -2.65 6.43 25.27
C GLU A 227 -3.92 5.64 24.91
N ALA A 228 -4.95 5.72 25.75
CA ALA A 228 -6.22 5.06 25.52
C ALA A 228 -6.92 5.55 24.24
N ALA A 229 -6.93 6.87 24.00
CA ALA A 229 -7.49 7.45 22.79
C ALA A 229 -6.78 6.92 21.53
N LEU A 230 -5.44 6.96 21.51
CA LEU A 230 -4.65 6.47 20.38
C LEU A 230 -4.84 4.96 20.15
N SER A 231 -4.95 4.18 21.23
CA SER A 231 -5.19 2.74 21.17
C SER A 231 -6.54 2.42 20.53
N VAL A 232 -7.62 3.11 20.94
CA VAL A 232 -8.96 2.95 20.35
C VAL A 232 -8.95 3.30 18.86
N GLU A 233 -8.27 4.37 18.47
CA GLU A 233 -8.15 4.74 17.05
C GLU A 233 -7.36 3.72 16.23
N ALA A 234 -6.28 3.17 16.81
CA ALA A 234 -5.48 2.12 16.21
C ALA A 234 -6.29 0.83 16.00
N GLU A 235 -7.06 0.40 17.00
CA GLU A 235 -7.96 -0.75 16.91
C GLU A 235 -9.01 -0.53 15.82
N ALA A 236 -9.67 0.62 15.81
CA ALA A 236 -10.66 0.97 14.78
C ALA A 236 -10.07 0.96 13.37
N ARG A 237 -8.81 1.40 13.20
CA ARG A 237 -8.10 1.33 11.92
C ARG A 237 -7.85 -0.12 11.52
N VAL A 238 -7.38 -0.97 12.43
CA VAL A 238 -7.13 -2.39 12.16
C VAL A 238 -8.41 -3.07 11.70
N ASP A 239 -9.52 -2.86 12.40
CA ASP A 239 -10.82 -3.42 12.03
C ASP A 239 -11.27 -2.98 10.63
N ARG A 240 -11.19 -1.68 10.32
CA ARG A 240 -11.51 -1.16 8.98
C ARG A 240 -10.64 -1.81 7.89
N ARG A 241 -9.33 -1.93 8.11
CA ARG A 241 -8.40 -2.53 7.14
C ARG A 241 -8.62 -4.03 6.97
N LEU A 242 -8.97 -4.75 8.03
CA LEU A 242 -9.31 -6.17 7.94
C LEU A 242 -10.58 -6.39 7.10
N VAL A 243 -11.60 -5.54 7.30
CA VAL A 243 -12.82 -5.58 6.48
C VAL A 243 -12.50 -5.27 5.01
N GLU A 244 -11.71 -4.23 4.75
CA GLU A 244 -11.26 -3.87 3.39
C GLU A 244 -10.51 -5.02 2.71
N VAL A 245 -9.58 -5.68 3.41
CA VAL A 245 -8.84 -6.84 2.89
C VAL A 245 -9.79 -7.99 2.54
N GLN A 246 -10.80 -8.27 3.37
CA GLN A 246 -11.77 -9.32 3.06
C GLN A 246 -12.63 -8.96 1.84
N LEU A 247 -13.04 -7.69 1.71
CA LEU A 247 -13.78 -7.22 0.55
C LEU A 247 -12.95 -7.35 -0.74
N ILE A 248 -11.68 -6.93 -0.71
CA ILE A 248 -10.77 -7.07 -1.85
C ILE A 248 -10.62 -8.54 -2.25
N ARG A 249 -10.45 -9.45 -1.28
CA ARG A 249 -10.36 -10.89 -1.56
C ARG A 249 -11.62 -11.46 -2.20
N GLN A 250 -12.79 -10.99 -1.77
CA GLN A 250 -14.06 -11.38 -2.38
C GLN A 250 -14.16 -10.87 -3.81
N GLN A 251 -13.84 -9.59 -4.04
CA GLN A 251 -13.81 -9.00 -5.37
C GLN A 251 -12.81 -9.70 -6.30
N ASP A 252 -11.60 -10.00 -5.83
CA ASP A 252 -10.60 -10.73 -6.61
C ASP A 252 -11.09 -12.13 -6.99
N ALA A 253 -11.79 -12.83 -6.08
CA ALA A 253 -12.36 -14.14 -6.36
C ALA A 253 -13.51 -14.07 -7.38
N GLU A 254 -14.36 -13.05 -7.28
CA GLU A 254 -15.44 -12.79 -8.25
C GLU A 254 -14.85 -12.47 -9.63
N LEU A 255 -13.91 -11.52 -9.72
CA LEU A 255 -13.24 -11.19 -10.98
C LEU A 255 -12.50 -12.39 -11.57
N ALA A 256 -11.82 -13.20 -10.75
CA ALA A 256 -11.17 -14.41 -11.22
C ALA A 256 -12.17 -15.40 -11.83
N ALA A 257 -13.33 -15.60 -11.19
CA ALA A 257 -14.38 -16.47 -11.69
C ALA A 257 -15.00 -15.94 -13.00
N GLU A 258 -15.17 -14.61 -13.12
CA GLU A 258 -15.63 -13.96 -14.36
C GLU A 258 -14.63 -14.15 -15.50
N ILE A 259 -13.34 -13.93 -15.25
CA ILE A 259 -12.28 -14.15 -16.24
C ILE A 259 -12.28 -15.62 -16.69
N GLU A 260 -12.33 -16.57 -15.76
CA GLU A 260 -12.39 -18.00 -16.10
C GLU A 260 -13.63 -18.35 -16.93
N ALA A 261 -14.79 -17.76 -16.62
CA ALA A 261 -16.01 -17.98 -17.39
C ALA A 261 -15.88 -17.43 -18.82
N ALA A 262 -15.34 -16.22 -18.98
CA ALA A 262 -15.09 -15.62 -20.29
C ALA A 262 -14.10 -16.46 -21.12
N GLU A 263 -13.01 -16.95 -20.51
CA GLU A 263 -12.05 -17.81 -21.20
C GLU A 263 -12.68 -19.15 -21.63
N ARG A 264 -13.54 -19.74 -20.79
CA ARG A 264 -14.30 -20.94 -21.17
C ARG A 264 -15.21 -20.68 -22.38
N GLU A 265 -15.91 -19.55 -22.41
CA GLU A 265 -16.76 -19.17 -23.54
C GLU A 265 -15.95 -19.01 -24.83
N ILE A 266 -14.76 -18.41 -24.76
CA ILE A 266 -13.84 -18.29 -25.90
C ILE A 266 -13.40 -19.67 -26.39
N VAL A 267 -12.98 -20.56 -25.48
CA VAL A 267 -12.58 -21.94 -25.84
C VAL A 267 -13.74 -22.68 -26.53
N GLU A 268 -14.95 -22.58 -25.99
CA GLU A 268 -16.14 -23.18 -26.61
C GLU A 268 -16.47 -22.57 -27.97
N ALA A 269 -16.35 -21.25 -28.13
CA ALA A 269 -16.56 -20.58 -29.41
C ALA A 269 -15.55 -21.04 -30.47
N LEU A 270 -14.27 -21.16 -30.10
CA LEU A 270 -13.22 -21.69 -30.96
C LEU A 270 -13.49 -23.16 -31.33
N ALA A 271 -13.94 -23.99 -30.38
CA ALA A 271 -14.30 -25.37 -30.65
C ALA A 271 -15.47 -25.47 -31.63
N ARG A 272 -16.51 -24.64 -31.46
CA ARG A 272 -17.64 -24.54 -32.40
C ARG A 272 -17.18 -24.12 -33.80
N GLN A 273 -16.29 -23.12 -33.89
CA GLN A 273 -15.75 -22.66 -35.17
C GLN A 273 -14.95 -23.76 -35.89
N ARG A 274 -14.06 -24.47 -35.18
CA ARG A 274 -13.29 -25.59 -35.73
C ARG A 274 -14.21 -26.73 -36.19
N ALA A 275 -15.21 -27.10 -35.40
CA ALA A 275 -16.18 -28.12 -35.79
C ALA A 275 -16.98 -27.72 -37.04
N ALA A 276 -17.38 -26.45 -37.15
CA ALA A 276 -18.06 -25.93 -38.34
C ALA A 276 -17.15 -25.92 -39.58
N GLU A 277 -15.87 -25.59 -39.44
CA GLU A 277 -14.88 -25.65 -40.51
C GLU A 277 -14.63 -27.10 -40.98
N GLU A 278 -14.45 -28.04 -40.06
CA GLU A 278 -14.34 -29.46 -40.39
C GLU A 278 -15.58 -29.99 -41.11
N ALA A 279 -16.77 -29.60 -40.66
CA ALA A 279 -18.03 -29.97 -41.32
C ALA A 279 -18.11 -29.40 -42.74
N ARG A 280 -17.68 -28.15 -42.95
CA ARG A 280 -17.60 -27.54 -44.29
C ARG A 280 -16.63 -28.30 -45.19
N ARG A 281 -15.42 -28.60 -44.71
CA ARG A 281 -14.43 -29.39 -45.48
C ARG A 281 -14.97 -30.76 -45.86
N ARG A 282 -15.63 -31.47 -44.94
CA ARG A 282 -16.27 -32.76 -45.24
C ARG A 282 -17.38 -32.63 -46.28
N ALA A 283 -18.20 -31.58 -46.19
CA ALA A 283 -19.26 -31.32 -47.16
C ALA A 283 -18.69 -30.97 -48.56
N GLU A 284 -17.62 -30.19 -48.62
CA GLU A 284 -16.91 -29.87 -49.87
C GLU A 284 -16.26 -31.11 -50.50
N GLU A 285 -15.60 -31.97 -49.70
CA GLU A 285 -15.03 -33.24 -50.17
C GLU A 285 -16.13 -34.19 -50.68
N GLU A 286 -17.26 -34.29 -49.97
CA GLU A 286 -18.41 -35.08 -50.40
C GLU A 286 -19.02 -34.53 -51.70
N ALA A 287 -19.16 -33.20 -51.82
CA ALA A 287 -19.63 -32.55 -53.03
C ALA A 287 -18.67 -32.77 -54.21
N ARG A 288 -17.35 -32.68 -53.98
CA ARG A 288 -16.34 -32.98 -55.00
C ARG A 288 -16.44 -34.43 -55.47
N ARG A 289 -16.57 -35.39 -54.54
CA ARG A 289 -16.74 -36.80 -54.89
C ARG A 289 -18.01 -37.03 -55.72
N LYS A 290 -19.13 -36.41 -55.34
CA LYS A 290 -20.39 -36.48 -56.11
C LYS A 290 -20.24 -35.86 -57.50
N ALA A 291 -19.54 -34.72 -57.61
CA ALA A 291 -19.28 -34.07 -58.89
C ALA A 291 -18.34 -34.89 -59.79
N GLU A 292 -17.30 -35.52 -59.23
CA GLU A 292 -16.41 -36.43 -59.95
C GLU A 292 -17.17 -37.68 -60.44
N GLU A 293 -18.04 -38.26 -59.62
CA GLU A 293 -18.90 -39.38 -59.99
C GLU A 293 -19.90 -38.99 -61.08
N GLU A 294 -20.53 -37.81 -60.97
CA GLU A 294 -21.41 -37.27 -62.01
C GLU A 294 -20.65 -36.97 -63.31
N ALA A 295 -19.46 -36.38 -63.23
CA ALA A 295 -18.60 -36.14 -64.39
C ALA A 295 -18.17 -37.46 -65.06
N ARG A 296 -17.85 -38.48 -64.27
CA ARG A 296 -17.56 -39.82 -64.79
C ARG A 296 -18.78 -40.44 -65.47
N ARG A 297 -19.98 -40.31 -64.89
CA ARG A 297 -21.23 -40.75 -65.54
C ARG A 297 -21.47 -40.01 -66.85
N ARG A 298 -21.28 -38.68 -66.88
CA ARG A 298 -21.38 -37.87 -68.11
C ARG A 298 -20.32 -38.24 -69.14
N ALA A 299 -19.11 -38.62 -68.73
CA ALA A 299 -18.05 -39.08 -69.63
C ALA A 299 -18.32 -40.49 -70.19
N GLU A 300 -18.90 -41.40 -69.39
CA GLU A 300 -19.39 -42.70 -69.85
C GLU A 300 -20.60 -42.54 -70.81
N GLU A 301 -21.48 -41.55 -70.58
CA GLU A 301 -22.55 -41.15 -71.51
C GLU A 301 -22.02 -40.47 -72.80
N ALA A 302 -20.95 -39.66 -72.70
CA ALA A 302 -20.25 -39.03 -73.82
C ALA A 302 -19.31 -39.99 -74.58
N GLY A 303 -19.13 -41.23 -74.12
CA GLY A 303 -18.47 -42.30 -74.87
C GLY A 303 -19.23 -42.76 -76.13
N ARG A 304 -20.31 -42.05 -76.50
CA ARG A 304 -21.11 -42.25 -77.71
C ARG A 304 -21.28 -40.88 -78.39
N ALA A 305 -20.44 -40.60 -79.40
CA ALA A 305 -20.29 -39.36 -80.20
C ALA A 305 -19.49 -38.25 -79.47
N GLU A 306 -18.61 -37.43 -80.08
CA GLU A 306 -18.55 -36.88 -81.44
C GLU A 306 -17.17 -36.17 -81.71
N GLU A 307 -16.84 -35.94 -82.98
CA GLU A 307 -15.66 -35.23 -83.54
C GLU A 307 -15.70 -33.69 -83.35
N PRO A 308 -14.59 -32.94 -83.53
CA PRO A 308 -14.56 -31.49 -83.31
C PRO A 308 -15.41 -30.72 -84.32
N VAL A 309 -16.34 -29.91 -83.81
CA VAL A 309 -17.31 -29.15 -84.61
C VAL A 309 -16.79 -27.74 -84.94
N ALA A 310 -16.93 -27.35 -86.21
CA ALA A 310 -16.74 -25.98 -86.67
C ALA A 310 -17.83 -25.05 -86.07
N THR A 311 -17.41 -24.00 -85.38
CA THR A 311 -18.31 -22.96 -84.86
C THR A 311 -18.76 -22.01 -85.97
N VAL A 312 -20.08 -21.93 -86.20
CA VAL A 312 -20.71 -20.98 -87.12
C VAL A 312 -20.88 -19.63 -86.39
N GLY A 313 -20.24 -18.57 -86.89
CA GLY A 313 -20.41 -17.22 -86.37
C GLY A 313 -21.81 -16.64 -86.67
N PRO A 314 -22.25 -15.60 -85.95
CA PRO A 314 -23.57 -14.97 -86.15
C PRO A 314 -23.78 -14.35 -87.55
N ASP A 315 -22.71 -14.15 -88.33
CA ASP A 315 -22.75 -13.67 -89.72
C ASP A 315 -22.77 -14.81 -90.77
N GLY A 316 -22.85 -16.07 -90.34
CA GLY A 316 -22.80 -17.26 -91.22
C GLY A 316 -21.38 -17.62 -91.72
N VAL A 317 -20.35 -17.00 -91.16
CA VAL A 317 -18.94 -17.25 -91.50
C VAL A 317 -18.36 -18.27 -90.52
N ASN A 318 -17.78 -19.36 -91.06
CA ASN A 318 -17.09 -20.37 -90.27
C ASN A 318 -15.70 -19.87 -89.87
N PHE A 319 -15.39 -19.93 -88.58
CA PHE A 319 -14.04 -19.74 -88.07
C PHE A 319 -13.69 -20.82 -87.06
N THR A 320 -12.41 -21.13 -86.97
CA THR A 320 -11.88 -22.09 -86.02
C THR A 320 -11.39 -21.33 -84.79
N LEU A 321 -11.85 -21.76 -83.61
CA LEU A 321 -11.34 -21.25 -82.34
C LEU A 321 -10.21 -22.15 -81.85
N VAL A 322 -9.19 -21.52 -81.25
CA VAL A 322 -8.03 -22.19 -80.67
C VAL A 322 -7.69 -21.55 -79.33
N TRP A 323 -7.15 -22.36 -78.42
CA TRP A 323 -6.67 -21.89 -77.13
C TRP A 323 -5.18 -21.54 -77.22
N VAL A 324 -4.84 -20.29 -76.93
CA VAL A 324 -3.47 -19.78 -76.94
C VAL A 324 -3.21 -19.09 -75.61
N ARG A 325 -2.23 -19.56 -74.84
CA ARG A 325 -1.82 -18.96 -73.54
C ARG A 325 -2.97 -18.59 -72.59
N GLY A 326 -4.04 -19.40 -72.57
CA GLY A 326 -5.21 -19.17 -71.72
C GLY A 326 -6.33 -18.31 -72.33
N TYR A 327 -6.19 -17.87 -73.58
CA TYR A 327 -7.22 -17.15 -74.33
C TYR A 327 -7.81 -18.05 -75.43
N GLU A 328 -9.14 -18.12 -75.51
CA GLU A 328 -9.83 -18.71 -76.66
C GLU A 328 -9.95 -17.65 -77.75
N VAL A 329 -9.31 -17.83 -78.90
CA VAL A 329 -9.27 -16.84 -79.98
C VAL A 329 -9.48 -17.49 -81.34
N ASN A 330 -9.77 -16.68 -82.34
CA ASN A 330 -9.80 -17.11 -83.72
C ASN A 330 -8.40 -17.57 -84.15
N SER A 331 -8.32 -18.68 -84.88
CA SER A 331 -7.05 -19.20 -85.40
C SER A 331 -6.27 -18.18 -86.24
N GLN A 332 -6.95 -17.18 -86.82
CA GLN A 332 -6.31 -16.10 -87.59
C GLN A 332 -5.43 -15.17 -86.77
N ILE A 333 -5.71 -15.00 -85.47
CA ILE A 333 -4.92 -14.13 -84.58
C ILE A 333 -4.09 -14.94 -83.58
N ALA A 334 -4.04 -16.27 -83.71
CA ALA A 334 -3.41 -17.15 -82.74
C ALA A 334 -1.93 -16.83 -82.54
N ASP A 335 -1.17 -16.72 -83.63
CA ASP A 335 0.26 -16.41 -83.59
C ASP A 335 0.53 -14.98 -83.11
N ASP A 336 -0.33 -14.03 -83.50
CA ASP A 336 -0.26 -12.64 -83.07
C ASP A 336 -0.44 -12.50 -81.55
N VAL A 337 -1.42 -13.23 -81.00
CA VAL A 337 -1.72 -13.24 -79.57
C VAL A 337 -0.62 -13.95 -78.78
N ASP A 338 -0.12 -15.09 -79.28
CA ASP A 338 1.00 -15.80 -78.66
C ASP A 338 2.24 -14.90 -78.56
N GLY A 339 2.58 -14.23 -79.67
CA GLY A 339 3.73 -13.34 -79.76
C GLY A 339 3.60 -12.11 -78.86
N LEU A 340 2.43 -11.45 -78.83
CA LEU A 340 2.19 -10.29 -77.97
C LEU A 340 2.29 -10.66 -76.49
N VAL A 341 1.62 -11.73 -76.07
CA VAL A 341 1.62 -12.15 -74.66
C VAL A 341 3.04 -12.58 -74.24
N ALA A 342 3.77 -13.32 -75.09
CA ALA A 342 5.16 -13.65 -74.83
C ALA A 342 6.06 -12.41 -74.68
N ALA A 343 5.85 -11.38 -75.50
CA ALA A 343 6.61 -10.13 -75.40
C ALA A 343 6.29 -9.36 -74.10
N LEU A 344 5.04 -9.36 -73.65
CA LEU A 344 4.63 -8.73 -72.39
C LEU A 344 5.17 -9.49 -71.17
N GLU A 345 5.10 -10.83 -71.18
CA GLU A 345 5.68 -11.67 -70.13
C GLU A 345 7.20 -11.50 -70.05
N ALA A 346 7.88 -11.33 -71.18
CA ALA A 346 9.32 -11.04 -71.22
C ALA A 346 9.67 -9.67 -70.62
N GLU A 347 8.74 -8.70 -70.65
CA GLU A 347 8.84 -7.43 -69.94
C GLU A 347 8.42 -7.53 -68.46
N GLY A 348 7.99 -8.71 -68.01
CA GLY A 348 7.67 -9.02 -66.61
C GLY A 348 6.20 -8.87 -66.23
N PHE A 349 5.29 -8.74 -67.21
CA PHE A 349 3.85 -8.63 -66.96
C PHE A 349 3.18 -10.00 -66.89
N ASP A 350 2.36 -10.22 -65.86
CA ASP A 350 1.54 -11.41 -65.68
C ASP A 350 0.19 -11.20 -66.37
N MET A 351 0.09 -11.68 -67.62
CA MET A 351 -1.05 -11.42 -68.50
C MET A 351 -2.11 -12.51 -68.38
N GLY A 352 -3.36 -12.11 -68.16
CA GLY A 352 -4.54 -12.98 -68.27
C GLY A 352 -5.68 -12.25 -69.00
N GLY A 353 -6.85 -12.87 -69.13
CA GLY A 353 -8.03 -12.19 -69.68
C GLY A 353 -8.96 -13.13 -70.42
N TRP A 354 -9.77 -12.58 -71.33
CA TRP A 354 -10.81 -13.32 -72.02
C TRP A 354 -10.87 -12.93 -73.51
N GLY A 355 -10.98 -13.93 -74.38
CA GLY A 355 -11.06 -13.78 -75.84
C GLY A 355 -12.49 -13.96 -76.36
N TYR A 356 -12.78 -15.12 -76.95
CA TYR A 356 -14.06 -15.44 -77.55
C TYR A 356 -15.23 -15.36 -76.55
N ARG A 357 -16.38 -14.90 -77.06
CA ARG A 357 -17.67 -14.88 -76.35
C ARG A 357 -18.75 -15.29 -77.33
N ASN A 358 -19.56 -16.29 -77.00
CA ASN A 358 -20.60 -16.73 -77.92
C ASN A 358 -21.75 -15.72 -78.05
N HIS A 359 -22.57 -15.87 -79.08
CA HIS A 359 -23.67 -14.94 -79.39
C HIS A 359 -24.67 -14.79 -78.24
N GLN A 360 -24.99 -15.88 -77.54
CA GLN A 360 -25.95 -15.87 -76.44
C GLN A 360 -25.39 -15.14 -75.21
N GLU A 361 -24.10 -15.29 -74.92
CA GLU A 361 -23.40 -14.53 -73.88
C GLU A 361 -23.42 -13.03 -74.19
N GLN A 362 -23.27 -12.64 -75.46
CA GLN A 362 -23.37 -11.24 -75.86
C GLN A 362 -24.80 -10.68 -75.66
N ILE A 363 -25.84 -11.46 -75.94
CA ILE A 363 -27.23 -11.11 -75.63
C ILE A 363 -27.43 -10.94 -74.12
N ASN A 364 -26.90 -11.87 -73.32
CA ASN A 364 -27.02 -11.84 -71.87
C ASN A 364 -26.31 -10.61 -71.27
N LEU A 365 -25.13 -10.26 -71.80
CA LEU A 365 -24.38 -9.07 -71.38
C LEU A 365 -25.18 -7.78 -71.63
N ARG A 366 -25.86 -7.68 -72.78
CA ARG A 366 -26.75 -6.53 -73.05
C ARG A 366 -27.98 -6.51 -72.17
N ARG A 367 -28.58 -7.66 -71.84
CA ARG A 367 -29.68 -7.72 -70.87
C ARG A 367 -29.29 -7.13 -69.52
N GLY A 368 -28.06 -7.41 -69.08
CA GLY A 368 -27.49 -6.85 -67.85
C GLY A 368 -27.17 -5.36 -67.94
N ASN A 369 -26.53 -4.93 -69.02
CA ASN A 369 -25.93 -3.58 -69.09
C ASN A 369 -26.81 -2.52 -69.76
N CYS A 370 -27.77 -2.94 -70.59
CA CYS A 370 -28.63 -2.05 -71.39
C CYS A 370 -30.10 -2.13 -71.00
N GLY A 371 -30.55 -3.27 -70.47
CA GLY A 371 -31.95 -3.58 -70.16
C GLY A 371 -32.50 -4.75 -70.98
N THR A 372 -33.70 -5.22 -70.65
CA THR A 372 -34.25 -6.49 -71.16
C THR A 372 -35.21 -6.38 -72.34
N SER A 373 -35.52 -5.16 -72.81
CA SER A 373 -36.40 -4.97 -73.98
C SER A 373 -35.70 -5.35 -75.28
N GLU A 374 -36.48 -5.74 -76.30
CA GLU A 374 -35.97 -5.98 -77.66
C GLU A 374 -35.18 -4.77 -78.20
N TRP A 375 -35.65 -3.56 -77.90
CA TRP A 375 -34.92 -2.34 -78.24
C TRP A 375 -33.57 -2.27 -77.52
N ALA A 376 -33.51 -2.58 -76.22
CA ALA A 376 -32.27 -2.53 -75.43
C ALA A 376 -31.21 -3.54 -75.92
N ILE A 377 -31.65 -4.73 -76.35
CA ILE A 377 -30.78 -5.81 -76.80
C ILE A 377 -30.30 -5.55 -78.25
N TRP A 378 -31.19 -5.20 -79.18
CA TRP A 378 -30.84 -5.21 -80.60
C TRP A 378 -30.60 -3.83 -81.23
N GLN A 379 -31.15 -2.77 -80.64
CA GLN A 379 -31.22 -1.44 -81.29
C GLN A 379 -30.61 -0.30 -80.47
N GLN A 380 -30.46 -0.45 -79.16
CA GLN A 380 -29.91 0.60 -78.30
C GLN A 380 -28.44 0.87 -78.66
N PRO A 381 -28.00 2.14 -78.78
CA PRO A 381 -26.59 2.45 -79.03
C PRO A 381 -25.69 1.96 -77.88
N SER A 382 -24.55 1.32 -78.21
CA SER A 382 -23.63 0.72 -77.23
C SER A 382 -23.20 1.70 -76.13
N SER A 383 -22.98 2.97 -76.49
CA SER A 383 -22.58 4.05 -75.58
C SER A 383 -23.62 4.43 -74.51
N THR A 384 -24.87 3.98 -74.66
CA THR A 384 -25.94 4.26 -73.69
C THR A 384 -26.12 3.14 -72.66
N CYS A 385 -25.43 2.00 -72.84
CA CYS A 385 -25.37 0.94 -71.84
C CYS A 385 -24.36 1.28 -70.75
N ARG A 386 -24.50 0.68 -69.56
CA ARG A 386 -23.55 0.85 -68.45
C ARG A 386 -23.13 -0.52 -67.90
N PRO A 387 -21.87 -0.95 -68.12
CA PRO A 387 -20.87 -0.35 -69.03
C PRO A 387 -21.31 -0.39 -70.51
N PRO A 388 -20.66 0.37 -71.41
CA PRO A 388 -20.90 0.24 -72.84
C PRO A 388 -20.79 -1.22 -73.29
N THR A 389 -21.67 -1.66 -74.18
CA THR A 389 -21.70 -3.07 -74.62
C THR A 389 -22.08 -3.10 -76.09
N ALA A 390 -21.35 -3.85 -76.92
CA ALA A 390 -21.64 -3.98 -78.34
C ALA A 390 -22.99 -4.68 -78.60
N ARG A 391 -23.63 -4.41 -79.74
CA ARG A 391 -24.83 -5.14 -80.17
C ARG A 391 -24.45 -6.58 -80.55
N PRO A 392 -25.31 -7.58 -80.32
CA PRO A 392 -25.02 -8.95 -80.74
C PRO A 392 -24.79 -9.01 -82.26
N GLY A 393 -23.84 -9.83 -82.69
CA GLY A 393 -23.33 -9.91 -84.07
C GLY A 393 -22.38 -8.77 -84.47
N ARG A 394 -22.11 -7.80 -83.58
CA ARG A 394 -21.22 -6.67 -83.85
C ARG A 394 -19.96 -6.66 -83.00
N SER A 395 -19.84 -7.54 -82.00
CA SER A 395 -18.65 -7.62 -81.17
C SER A 395 -17.57 -8.48 -81.81
N ASN A 396 -16.32 -8.03 -81.75
CA ASN A 396 -15.18 -8.84 -82.17
C ASN A 396 -14.94 -10.05 -81.24
N HIS A 397 -15.39 -10.01 -79.98
CA HIS A 397 -15.39 -11.19 -79.10
C HIS A 397 -16.24 -12.33 -79.67
N GLU A 398 -17.35 -12.01 -80.37
CA GLU A 398 -18.21 -13.03 -81.04
C GLU A 398 -17.54 -13.70 -82.24
N LYS A 399 -16.38 -13.19 -82.68
CA LYS A 399 -15.58 -13.73 -83.79
C LYS A 399 -14.25 -14.31 -83.33
N GLY A 400 -13.94 -14.21 -82.03
CA GLY A 400 -12.63 -14.52 -81.47
C GLY A 400 -11.52 -13.57 -81.93
N LEU A 401 -11.87 -12.37 -82.40
CA LEU A 401 -10.94 -11.37 -82.96
C LEU A 401 -10.63 -10.22 -82.00
N ALA A 402 -11.00 -10.37 -80.72
CA ALA A 402 -10.73 -9.42 -79.66
C ALA A 402 -10.34 -10.13 -78.36
N ILE A 403 -9.55 -9.43 -77.55
CA ILE A 403 -9.15 -9.85 -76.21
C ILE A 403 -9.34 -8.67 -75.24
N ASP A 404 -9.94 -8.98 -74.09
CA ASP A 404 -9.91 -8.11 -72.91
C ASP A 404 -8.77 -8.57 -71.99
N PHE A 405 -7.68 -7.79 -71.92
CA PHE A 405 -6.51 -8.11 -71.12
C PHE A 405 -6.66 -7.69 -69.65
N THR A 406 -6.06 -8.50 -68.78
CA THR A 406 -5.90 -8.30 -67.35
C THR A 406 -4.44 -8.49 -66.96
N GLU A 407 -4.00 -7.79 -65.92
CA GLU A 407 -2.67 -7.95 -65.30
C GLU A 407 -2.87 -8.52 -63.90
N SER A 408 -2.25 -9.67 -63.59
CA SER A 408 -2.43 -10.41 -62.33
C SER A 408 -3.89 -10.55 -61.90
N GLY A 409 -4.75 -10.90 -62.88
CA GLY A 409 -6.19 -11.09 -62.72
C GLY A 409 -7.01 -9.81 -62.56
N ARG A 410 -6.43 -8.62 -62.72
CA ARG A 410 -7.13 -7.32 -62.63
C ARG A 410 -7.29 -6.67 -64.00
N LEU A 411 -8.48 -6.16 -64.29
CA LEU A 411 -8.78 -5.46 -65.54
C LEU A 411 -7.90 -4.21 -65.67
N ILE A 412 -7.31 -4.00 -66.85
CA ILE A 412 -6.45 -2.85 -67.13
C ILE A 412 -7.35 -1.64 -67.35
N THR A 413 -7.60 -0.84 -66.31
CA THR A 413 -8.53 0.30 -66.37
C THR A 413 -7.85 1.66 -66.54
N SER A 414 -6.52 1.74 -66.38
CA SER A 414 -5.76 2.99 -66.45
C SER A 414 -4.77 3.03 -67.60
N ARG A 415 -4.81 4.11 -68.39
CA ARG A 415 -3.87 4.38 -69.49
C ARG A 415 -2.47 4.79 -69.02
N SER A 416 -2.32 5.14 -67.75
CA SER A 416 -1.02 5.46 -67.16
C SER A 416 -0.33 4.23 -66.56
N SER A 417 -0.97 3.06 -66.57
CA SER A 417 -0.36 1.82 -66.07
C SER A 417 0.80 1.37 -66.98
N ALA A 418 1.82 0.77 -66.38
CA ALA A 418 2.98 0.26 -67.11
C ALA A 418 2.56 -0.80 -68.16
N VAL A 419 1.65 -1.71 -67.80
CA VAL A 419 1.11 -2.72 -68.71
C VAL A 419 0.35 -2.11 -69.89
N PHE A 420 -0.46 -1.06 -69.68
CA PHE A 420 -1.13 -0.38 -70.78
C PHE A 420 -0.14 0.31 -71.73
N GLN A 421 0.89 0.96 -71.17
CA GLN A 421 1.94 1.61 -71.98
C GLN A 421 2.75 0.58 -72.78
N ALA A 422 3.00 -0.61 -72.21
CA ALA A 422 3.63 -1.73 -72.91
C ALA A 422 2.74 -2.26 -74.04
N LEU A 423 1.45 -2.53 -73.76
CA LEU A 423 0.46 -2.92 -74.77
C LEU A 423 0.38 -1.90 -75.91
N GLN A 424 0.33 -0.60 -75.60
CA GLN A 424 0.27 0.47 -76.59
C GLN A 424 1.48 0.53 -77.52
N ARG A 425 2.65 0.08 -77.05
CA ARG A 425 3.88 0.01 -77.83
C ARG A 425 4.04 -1.32 -78.60
N LEU A 426 3.61 -2.43 -78.01
CA LEU A 426 3.83 -3.77 -78.55
C LEU A 426 2.68 -4.27 -79.43
N ALA A 427 1.43 -4.11 -79.01
CA ALA A 427 0.25 -4.68 -79.69
C ALA A 427 0.13 -4.29 -81.17
N PRO A 428 0.45 -3.04 -81.60
CA PRO A 428 0.41 -2.71 -83.04
C PRO A 428 1.35 -3.53 -83.92
N GLN A 429 2.44 -4.09 -83.34
CA GLN A 429 3.38 -4.95 -84.06
C GLN A 429 2.80 -6.35 -84.33
N PHE A 430 1.79 -6.73 -83.55
CA PHE A 430 1.04 -7.99 -83.66
C PHE A 430 -0.39 -7.76 -84.17
N GLY A 431 -0.64 -6.65 -84.88
CA GLY A 431 -1.92 -6.41 -85.54
C GLY A 431 -3.11 -6.11 -84.62
N LEU A 432 -2.89 -5.89 -83.32
CA LEU A 432 -3.93 -5.57 -82.34
C LEU A 432 -3.98 -4.07 -82.03
N ILE A 433 -5.19 -3.52 -82.02
CA ILE A 433 -5.49 -2.10 -81.88
C ILE A 433 -6.40 -1.89 -80.67
N ASN A 434 -6.07 -0.91 -79.82
CA ASN A 434 -6.90 -0.57 -78.66
C ASN A 434 -8.19 0.13 -79.08
N LEU A 435 -9.30 -0.24 -78.42
CA LEU A 435 -10.51 0.57 -78.43
C LEU A 435 -10.34 1.79 -77.49
N PRO A 436 -10.39 3.04 -77.99
CA PRO A 436 -10.06 4.21 -77.16
C PRO A 436 -10.98 4.47 -75.96
N SER A 437 -12.17 3.87 -75.90
CA SER A 437 -13.02 3.94 -74.71
C SER A 437 -12.66 2.93 -73.62
N GLU A 438 -11.93 1.86 -73.96
CA GLU A 438 -11.73 0.68 -73.10
C GLU A 438 -10.24 0.29 -73.07
N PRO A 439 -9.47 0.69 -72.06
CA PRO A 439 -8.02 0.43 -72.02
C PRO A 439 -7.64 -1.06 -72.00
N TRP A 440 -8.54 -1.93 -71.54
CA TRP A 440 -8.35 -3.37 -71.50
C TRP A 440 -8.62 -4.07 -72.84
N HIS A 441 -9.35 -3.44 -73.77
CA HIS A 441 -9.87 -4.09 -74.97
C HIS A 441 -8.97 -3.87 -76.19
N TRP A 442 -8.56 -4.97 -76.82
CA TRP A 442 -7.69 -4.98 -78.00
C TRP A 442 -8.24 -5.93 -79.06
N SER A 443 -8.39 -5.43 -80.28
CA SER A 443 -8.98 -6.18 -81.40
C SER A 443 -8.27 -5.86 -82.72
N VAL A 444 -8.55 -6.65 -83.75
CA VAL A 444 -7.92 -6.47 -85.08
C VAL A 444 -8.26 -5.14 -85.76
N ASP A 445 -9.31 -4.45 -85.32
CA ASP A 445 -9.75 -3.17 -85.90
C ASP A 445 -10.03 -2.06 -84.85
N GLY A 446 -9.79 -2.33 -83.56
CA GLY A 446 -9.98 -1.38 -82.46
C GLY A 446 -11.45 -1.06 -82.17
N ARG A 447 -12.37 -1.98 -82.48
CA ARG A 447 -13.83 -1.82 -82.29
C ARG A 447 -14.48 -2.90 -81.45
#